data_AF-A0A535AZM1-F1
#
_entry.id   AF-A0A535AZM1-F1
#
_cell.length_a   1.000
_cell.length_b   1.000
_cell.length_c   1.000
_cell.angle_alpha   90.00
_cell.angle_beta   90.00
_cell.angle_gamma   90.00
#
_symmetry.space_group_name_H-M   'P 1'
#
loop_
_entity.id
_entity.type
_entity.pdbx_description
1 polymer ?
#
loop_
_entity_poly.entity_id
_entity_poly.type
_entity_poly.pdbx_seq_one_letter_code
_entity_poly.pdbx_strand_id
1 'polypeptide(L)'
;VFTAHSLPARILMEGDPYQDQLLRTSELVARRAGIEQWRFSYQSQSHTGEPWLGPDLLDTVEELAAQGYRAILVAPVGFIADHLEIFYDIDIEAKEKADALGIELRRTPMLNADPRLAQALHALVAQRVTAASAVPS
;
A
#
# COMPACT_ATOMS: atom_id res chain seq x y z
N VAL A 1 -1.30 8.03 4.15
CA VAL A 1 -1.46 6.63 4.60
C VAL A 1 -1.07 5.74 3.44
N PHE A 2 -0.05 4.92 3.61
CA PHE A 2 0.30 3.90 2.62
C PHE A 2 -0.51 2.64 2.88
N THR A 3 -0.97 1.98 1.81
CA THR A 3 -1.79 0.76 1.95
C THR A 3 -1.32 -0.39 1.09
N ALA A 4 -1.66 -1.61 1.51
CA ALA A 4 -1.48 -2.85 0.77
C ALA A 4 -2.57 -3.87 1.13
N HIS A 5 -2.74 -4.90 0.30
CA HIS A 5 -3.64 -6.01 0.62
C HIS A 5 -3.16 -6.69 1.91
N SER A 6 -4.09 -6.94 2.83
CA SER A 6 -3.82 -7.68 4.06
C SER A 6 -3.55 -9.16 3.76
N LEU A 7 -2.85 -9.85 4.64
CA LEU A 7 -2.66 -11.31 4.54
C LEU A 7 -2.97 -11.93 5.91
N PRO A 8 -3.28 -13.24 5.98
CA PRO A 8 -3.35 -13.94 7.26
C PRO A 8 -2.09 -13.70 8.12
N ALA A 9 -2.28 -13.35 9.39
CA ALA A 9 -1.17 -12.94 10.27
C ALA A 9 -0.15 -14.05 10.53
N ARG A 10 -0.49 -15.32 10.23
CA ARG A 10 0.44 -16.46 10.34
C ARG A 10 1.71 -16.30 9.53
N ILE A 11 1.71 -15.51 8.44
CA ILE A 11 2.90 -15.29 7.62
C ILE A 11 4.06 -14.68 8.43
N LEU A 12 3.75 -13.96 9.52
CA LEU A 12 4.76 -13.42 10.43
C LEU A 12 5.52 -14.52 11.18
N MET A 13 4.82 -15.57 11.61
CA MET A 13 5.44 -16.73 12.26
C MET A 13 6.27 -17.55 11.26
N GLU A 14 5.89 -17.51 9.99
CA GLU A 14 6.59 -18.17 8.88
C GLU A 14 7.84 -17.38 8.43
N GLY A 15 8.05 -16.18 8.97
CA GLY A 15 9.18 -15.32 8.60
C GLY A 15 9.05 -14.71 7.21
N ASP A 16 7.81 -14.54 6.72
CA ASP A 16 7.56 -13.94 5.42
C ASP A 16 7.98 -12.45 5.41
N PRO A 17 8.78 -12.01 4.42
CA PRO A 17 9.30 -10.64 4.38
C PRO A 17 8.28 -9.59 3.89
N TYR A 18 7.04 -9.98 3.57
CA TYR A 18 6.03 -9.10 2.96
C TYR A 18 5.85 -7.77 3.69
N GLN A 19 5.62 -7.82 5.01
CA GLN A 19 5.43 -6.60 5.82
C GLN A 19 6.66 -5.69 5.80
N ASP A 20 7.85 -6.27 5.96
CA ASP A 20 9.10 -5.50 5.97
C ASP A 20 9.37 -4.82 4.62
N GLN A 21 9.07 -5.52 3.52
CA GLN A 21 9.21 -4.97 2.17
C GLN A 21 8.22 -3.83 1.90
N LEU A 22 6.99 -3.94 2.40
CA LEU A 22 5.97 -2.89 2.29
C LEU A 22 6.34 -1.65 3.09
N LEU A 23 6.77 -1.83 4.35
CA LEU A 23 7.23 -0.73 5.20
C LEU A 23 8.48 -0.07 4.60
N ARG A 24 9.42 -0.85 4.08
CA ARG A 24 10.59 -0.31 3.39
C ARG A 24 10.21 0.49 2.16
N THR A 25 9.31 -0.03 1.32
CA THR A 25 8.83 0.70 0.13
C THR A 25 8.17 2.01 0.52
N SER A 26 7.31 1.98 1.53
CA SER A 26 6.62 3.17 2.07
C SER A 26 7.61 4.23 2.57
N GLU A 27 8.62 3.82 3.33
CA GLU A 27 9.70 4.70 3.80
C GLU A 27 10.46 5.35 2.64
N LEU A 28 10.85 4.56 1.62
CA LEU A 28 11.57 5.04 0.45
C LEU A 28 10.74 6.06 -0.34
N VAL A 29 9.44 5.79 -0.54
CA VAL A 29 8.51 6.69 -1.23
C VAL A 29 8.31 7.98 -0.44
N ALA A 30 8.03 7.87 0.86
CA ALA A 30 7.83 9.03 1.74
C ALA A 30 9.06 9.94 1.73
N ARG A 31 10.25 9.36 1.90
CA ARG A 31 11.52 10.09 1.87
C ARG A 31 11.74 10.78 0.52
N ARG A 32 11.47 10.11 -0.59
CA ARG A 32 11.64 10.67 -1.94
C ARG A 32 10.66 11.81 -2.24
N ALA A 33 9.48 11.78 -1.63
CA ALA A 33 8.44 12.80 -1.74
C ALA A 33 8.59 13.93 -0.70
N GLY A 34 9.51 13.82 0.27
CA GLY A 34 9.67 14.80 1.35
C GLY A 34 8.52 14.76 2.37
N ILE A 35 7.88 13.60 2.55
CA ILE A 35 6.77 13.40 3.48
C ILE A 35 7.31 12.80 4.78
N GLU A 36 7.24 13.57 5.86
CA GLU A 36 7.70 13.13 7.18
C GLU A 36 6.62 12.39 7.98
N GLN A 37 5.35 12.80 7.82
CA GLN A 37 4.23 12.24 8.55
C GLN A 37 3.47 11.24 7.67
N TRP A 38 3.59 9.96 8.01
CA TRP A 38 2.84 8.90 7.35
C TRP A 38 2.48 7.77 8.33
N ARG A 39 1.56 6.93 7.88
CA ARG A 39 1.08 5.70 8.53
C ARG A 39 1.01 4.61 7.48
N PHE A 40 1.06 3.36 7.92
CA PHE A 40 0.81 2.18 7.10
C PHE A 40 -0.44 1.47 7.60
N SER A 41 -1.29 1.04 6.68
CA SER A 41 -2.51 0.28 6.96
C SER A 41 -2.69 -0.80 5.91
N TYR A 42 -3.46 -1.83 6.24
CA TYR A 42 -3.87 -2.84 5.29
C TYR A 42 -5.32 -2.63 4.86
N GLN A 43 -5.69 -3.23 3.73
CA GLN A 43 -7.05 -3.26 3.21
C GLN A 43 -7.38 -4.68 2.72
N SER A 44 -8.64 -4.92 2.37
CA SER A 44 -9.06 -6.19 1.74
C SER A 44 -8.86 -7.43 2.63
N GLN A 45 -8.94 -7.29 3.96
CA GLN A 45 -8.90 -8.45 4.85
C GLN A 45 -10.17 -9.32 4.70
N SER A 46 -10.02 -10.65 4.74
CA SER A 46 -11.17 -11.55 4.66
C SER A 46 -11.77 -11.84 6.04
N HIS A 47 -13.08 -12.11 6.08
CA HIS A 47 -13.83 -12.43 7.30
C HIS A 47 -13.77 -13.93 7.65
N THR A 48 -12.64 -14.59 7.42
CA THR A 48 -12.47 -16.05 7.57
C THR A 48 -12.34 -16.53 9.03
N GLY A 49 -12.36 -15.61 10.00
CA GLY A 49 -12.27 -15.91 11.44
C GLY A 49 -10.86 -16.14 11.96
N GLU A 50 -9.85 -16.15 11.09
CA GLU A 50 -8.44 -16.06 11.48
C GLU A 50 -7.98 -14.59 11.56
N PRO A 51 -6.93 -14.26 12.33
CA PRO A 51 -6.39 -12.91 12.37
C PRO A 51 -5.64 -12.56 11.08
N TRP A 52 -5.85 -11.33 10.59
CA TRP A 52 -5.17 -10.75 9.43
C TRP A 52 -4.22 -9.64 9.86
N LEU A 53 -3.30 -9.25 8.97
CA LEU A 53 -2.39 -8.13 9.22
C LEU A 53 -3.17 -6.82 9.35
N GLY A 54 -2.84 -6.05 10.38
CA GLY A 54 -3.43 -4.75 10.68
C GLY A 54 -2.38 -3.65 10.90
N PRO A 55 -2.81 -2.39 11.09
CA PRO A 55 -4.22 -1.98 11.25
C PRO A 55 -4.99 -1.94 9.93
N ASP A 56 -6.31 -2.07 9.99
CA ASP A 56 -7.20 -1.88 8.83
C ASP A 56 -7.25 -0.38 8.43
N LEU A 57 -7.49 -0.11 7.15
CA LEU A 57 -7.60 1.25 6.63
C LEU A 57 -8.75 2.02 7.28
N LEU A 58 -9.91 1.41 7.49
CA LEU A 58 -11.06 2.07 8.10
C LEU A 58 -10.78 2.45 9.56
N ASP A 59 -10.14 1.54 10.31
CA ASP A 59 -9.68 1.80 11.68
C ASP A 59 -8.68 2.97 11.71
N THR A 60 -7.77 3.01 10.74
CA THR A 60 -6.79 4.10 10.62
C THR A 60 -7.45 5.44 10.30
N VAL A 61 -8.49 5.45 9.46
CA VAL A 61 -9.27 6.65 9.13
C VAL A 61 -9.98 7.19 10.39
N GLU A 62 -10.59 6.32 11.18
CA GLU A 62 -11.20 6.69 12.48
C GLU A 62 -10.17 7.27 13.46
N GLU A 63 -9.03 6.59 13.62
CA GLU A 63 -7.97 7.00 14.54
C GLU A 63 -7.43 8.39 14.18
N LEU A 64 -7.16 8.63 12.89
CA LEU A 64 -6.67 9.92 12.41
C LEU A 64 -7.72 11.03 12.55
N ALA A 65 -9.00 10.74 12.30
CA ALA A 65 -10.07 11.70 12.57
C ALA A 65 -10.13 12.08 14.05
N ALA A 66 -10.03 11.10 14.96
CA ALA A 66 -10.00 11.33 16.41
C ALA A 66 -8.77 12.12 16.87
N GLN A 67 -7.64 11.98 16.19
CA GLN A 67 -6.43 12.79 16.40
C GLN A 67 -6.54 14.22 15.84
N GLY A 68 -7.64 14.56 15.16
CA GLY A 68 -7.92 15.90 14.67
C GLY A 68 -7.43 16.18 13.25
N TYR A 69 -6.91 15.18 12.52
CA TYR A 69 -6.60 15.34 11.10
C TYR A 69 -7.88 15.66 10.32
N ARG A 70 -7.78 16.55 9.34
CA ARG A 70 -8.92 16.98 8.49
C ARG A 70 -8.85 16.45 7.07
N ALA A 71 -7.70 15.93 6.68
CA ALA A 71 -7.47 15.37 5.36
C ALA A 71 -6.53 14.17 5.42
N ILE A 72 -6.82 13.15 4.63
CA ILE A 72 -6.02 11.93 4.47
C ILE A 72 -5.75 11.71 2.98
N LEU A 73 -4.46 11.55 2.63
CA LEU A 73 -4.05 11.05 1.32
C LEU A 73 -3.67 9.58 1.44
N VAL A 74 -4.39 8.72 0.73
CA VAL A 74 -4.14 7.27 0.62
C VAL A 74 -3.24 6.99 -0.59
N ALA A 75 -2.19 6.19 -0.39
CA ALA A 75 -1.23 5.80 -1.42
C ALA A 75 -1.07 4.26 -1.42
N PRO A 76 -1.77 3.53 -2.31
CA PRO A 76 -1.76 2.07 -2.32
C PRO A 76 -0.46 1.53 -2.93
N VAL A 77 0.54 1.27 -2.08
CA VAL A 77 1.89 0.83 -2.52
C VAL A 77 1.97 -0.67 -2.77
N GLY A 78 1.02 -1.45 -2.23
CA GLY A 78 0.93 -2.89 -2.48
C GLY A 78 0.35 -3.27 -3.86
N PHE A 79 -0.05 -2.29 -4.66
CA PHE A 79 -0.76 -2.49 -5.92
C PHE A 79 -0.13 -1.66 -7.05
N ILE A 80 -0.33 -2.08 -8.29
CA ILE A 80 0.23 -1.40 -9.48
C ILE A 80 -0.85 -0.86 -10.44
N ALA A 81 -2.10 -1.32 -10.32
CA ALA A 81 -3.19 -0.96 -11.21
C ALA A 81 -4.46 -0.71 -10.42
N ASP A 82 -5.40 0.02 -11.00
CA ASP A 82 -6.76 0.08 -10.47
C ASP A 82 -7.45 -1.29 -10.71
N HIS A 83 -8.08 -1.80 -9.65
CA HIS A 83 -8.93 -2.99 -9.66
C HIS A 83 -9.99 -2.86 -8.56
N LEU A 84 -10.77 -3.93 -8.33
CA LEU A 84 -11.90 -3.91 -7.40
C LEU A 84 -11.54 -3.35 -6.04
N GLU A 85 -10.49 -3.86 -5.39
CA GLU A 85 -10.07 -3.43 -4.04
C GLU A 85 -9.62 -1.96 -3.99
N ILE A 86 -9.13 -1.40 -5.09
CA ILE A 86 -8.79 0.03 -5.13
C ILE A 86 -10.06 0.86 -5.22
N PHE A 87 -10.95 0.52 -6.15
CA PHE A 87 -12.17 1.29 -6.37
C PHE A 87 -13.18 1.13 -5.24
N TYR A 88 -13.28 -0.05 -4.66
CA TYR A 88 -14.26 -0.35 -3.64
C TYR A 88 -13.73 0.02 -2.26
N ASP A 89 -12.66 -0.62 -1.78
CA ASP A 89 -12.19 -0.43 -0.40
C ASP A 89 -11.77 1.03 -0.13
N ILE A 90 -11.17 1.71 -1.12
CA ILE A 90 -10.69 3.08 -0.94
C ILE A 90 -11.69 4.10 -1.48
N ASP A 91 -12.04 3.98 -2.76
CA ASP A 91 -12.83 5.03 -3.42
C ASP A 91 -14.32 5.01 -3.03
N ILE A 92 -14.79 3.94 -2.37
CA ILE A 92 -16.13 3.83 -1.77
C ILE A 92 -16.01 3.72 -0.25
N GLU A 93 -15.56 2.59 0.33
CA GLU A 93 -15.69 2.34 1.77
C GLU A 93 -14.90 3.33 2.64
N ALA A 94 -13.61 3.52 2.38
CA ALA A 94 -12.79 4.45 3.15
C ALA A 94 -13.24 5.91 2.97
N LYS A 95 -13.71 6.27 1.77
CA LYS A 95 -14.29 7.60 1.50
C LYS A 95 -15.60 7.82 2.24
N GLU A 96 -16.52 6.88 2.20
CA GLU A 96 -17.79 6.96 2.95
C GLU A 96 -17.53 7.08 4.46
N LYS A 97 -16.55 6.33 4.97
CA LYS A 97 -16.10 6.46 6.36
C LYS A 97 -15.55 7.84 6.68
N ALA A 98 -14.68 8.36 5.82
CA ALA A 98 -14.09 9.68 5.97
C ALA A 98 -15.16 10.79 5.93
N ASP A 99 -16.11 10.69 5.00
CA ASP A 99 -17.25 11.62 4.87
C ASP A 99 -18.13 11.61 6.12
N ALA A 100 -18.43 10.43 6.68
CA ALA A 100 -19.19 10.30 7.93
C ALA A 100 -18.47 10.93 9.14
N LEU A 101 -17.14 11.00 9.10
CA LEU A 101 -16.29 11.63 10.12
C LEU A 101 -15.99 13.12 9.82
N GLY A 102 -16.45 13.64 8.68
CA GLY A 102 -16.21 15.02 8.26
C GLY A 102 -14.75 15.33 7.90
N ILE A 103 -14.01 14.33 7.41
CA ILE A 103 -12.62 14.48 6.97
C ILE A 103 -12.49 14.19 5.47
N GLU A 104 -11.62 14.92 4.79
CA GLU A 104 -11.40 14.73 3.36
C GLU A 104 -10.49 13.51 3.12
N LEU A 105 -10.91 12.56 2.28
CA LEU A 105 -10.05 11.45 1.84
C LEU A 105 -9.84 11.47 0.33
N ARG A 106 -8.57 11.47 -0.08
CA ARG A 106 -8.15 11.33 -1.48
C ARG A 106 -7.19 10.16 -1.62
N ARG A 107 -7.07 9.65 -2.84
CA ARG A 107 -6.12 8.61 -3.21
C ARG A 107 -5.20 9.08 -4.33
N THR A 108 -3.95 8.65 -4.33
CA THR A 108 -3.05 8.83 -5.48
C THR A 108 -3.52 7.99 -6.68
N PRO A 109 -3.36 8.47 -7.93
CA PRO A 109 -3.58 7.62 -9.10
C PRO A 109 -2.72 6.35 -9.06
N MET A 110 -3.25 5.22 -9.52
CA MET A 110 -2.45 4.00 -9.72
C MET A 110 -1.54 4.15 -10.93
N LEU A 111 -0.46 3.36 -10.96
CA LEU A 111 0.51 3.38 -12.06
C LEU A 111 -0.15 2.95 -13.38
N ASN A 112 -1.02 1.94 -13.38
CA ASN A 112 -1.74 1.47 -14.56
C ASN A 112 -0.79 1.29 -15.77
N ALA A 113 -1.13 1.91 -16.91
CA ALA A 113 -0.35 1.89 -18.14
C ALA A 113 0.68 3.03 -18.23
N ASP A 114 1.12 3.61 -17.10
CA ASP A 114 2.17 4.63 -17.11
C ASP A 114 3.46 4.06 -17.74
N PRO A 115 3.99 4.70 -18.80
CA PRO A 115 5.20 4.22 -19.47
C PRO A 115 6.41 4.04 -18.53
N ARG A 116 6.45 4.79 -17.42
CA ARG A 116 7.51 4.68 -16.41
C ARG A 116 7.50 3.33 -15.70
N LEU A 117 6.33 2.70 -15.50
CA LEU A 117 6.23 1.36 -14.94
C LEU A 117 6.87 0.33 -15.88
N ALA A 118 6.53 0.39 -17.18
CA ALA A 118 7.11 -0.50 -18.18
C ALA A 118 8.64 -0.31 -18.27
N GLN A 119 9.13 0.94 -18.22
CA GLN A 119 10.56 1.24 -18.20
C GLN A 119 11.26 0.70 -16.95
N ALA A 120 10.63 0.82 -15.77
CA ALA A 120 11.18 0.30 -14.52
C ALA A 120 11.27 -1.24 -14.54
N LEU A 121 10.23 -1.93 -15.02
CA LEU A 121 10.22 -3.37 -15.19
C LEU A 121 11.28 -3.83 -16.20
N HIS A 122 11.40 -3.14 -17.34
CA HIS A 122 12.45 -3.41 -18.33
C HIS A 122 13.85 -3.28 -17.71
N ALA A 123 14.12 -2.19 -16.98
CA ALA A 123 15.41 -1.98 -16.33
C ALA A 123 15.72 -3.09 -15.30
N LEU A 124 14.73 -3.51 -14.52
CA LEU A 124 14.86 -4.59 -13.54
C LEU A 124 15.21 -5.92 -14.22
N VAL A 125 14.50 -6.28 -15.29
CA VAL A 125 14.75 -7.52 -16.05
C VAL A 125 16.13 -7.47 -16.70
N ALA A 126 16.49 -6.37 -17.37
CA ALA A 126 17.78 -6.20 -18.03
C ALA A 126 18.96 -6.35 -17.05
N GLN A 127 18.83 -5.78 -15.84
CA GLN A 127 19.83 -5.93 -14.77
C GLN A 127 20.02 -7.40 -14.38
N ARG A 128 18.94 -8.19 -14.29
CA ARG A 128 19.01 -9.60 -13.90
C ARG A 128 19.58 -10.50 -15.00
N VAL A 129 19.22 -10.25 -16.26
CA VAL A 129 19.79 -10.97 -17.40
C VAL A 129 21.29 -10.74 -17.47
N THR A 130 21.74 -9.49 -17.34
CA THR A 130 23.17 -9.14 -17.38
C THR A 130 23.94 -9.80 -16.24
N ALA A 131 23.38 -9.80 -15.02
CA ALA A 131 24.00 -10.45 -13.87
C ALA A 131 24.12 -11.97 -14.03
N ALA A 132 23.09 -12.63 -14.58
CA ALA A 132 23.11 -14.07 -14.83
C ALA A 132 24.15 -14.46 -15.89
N SER A 133 24.34 -13.63 -16.93
CA SER A 133 25.35 -13.85 -17.97
C SER A 133 26.79 -13.57 -17.50
N ALA A 134 26.97 -12.90 -16.35
CA ALA A 134 28.28 -12.55 -15.81
C ALA A 134 28.86 -13.59 -14.83
N VAL A 135 28.12 -14.66 -14.50
CA VAL A 135 28.65 -15.79 -13.71
C VAL A 135 29.37 -16.77 -14.66
N PRO A 136 30.70 -16.91 -14.58
CA PRO A 136 31.43 -17.87 -15.42
C PRO A 136 31.10 -19.30 -15.00
N SER A 137 31.12 -20.23 -15.96
CA SER A 137 31.02 -21.67 -15.74
C SER A 137 32.21 -22.23 -14.97
#